data_AF-A0A1A9W2Y6-F1
#
_entry.id   AF-A0A1A9W2Y6-F1
#
_cell.length_a   1.000
_cell.length_b   1.000
_cell.length_c   1.000
_cell.angle_alpha   90.00
_cell.angle_beta   90.00
_cell.angle_gamma   90.00
#
_symmetry.space_group_name_H-M   'P 1'
#
loop_
_entity.id
_entity.type
_entity.pdbx_description
1 polymer ?
#
loop_
_entity_poly.entity_id
_entity_poly.type
_entity_poly.pdbx_seq_one_letter_code
_entity_poly.pdbx_strand_id
1 'polypeptide(L)'
;MVNDSPVHLTLCDTAGQDTLDPLRELCYPDSDVFLLCFSIAKPKTFHAIKNKWAPKFAKTKASLILVGTQADLRNNPNVLNKLQDKVKEVFDTAIWEGLAPTNLPPTPPPLWKKLFCLV
;
A
#
# COMPACT_ATOMS: atom_id res chain seq x y z
N MET A 1 -17.26 5.02 13.45
CA MET A 1 -18.30 3.97 13.35
C MET A 1 -18.21 3.34 11.98
N VAL A 2 -18.55 2.06 11.86
CA VAL A 2 -18.73 1.36 10.58
C VAL A 2 -20.15 0.82 10.60
N ASN A 3 -20.97 1.18 9.62
CA ASN A 3 -22.40 0.85 9.59
C ASN A 3 -23.10 1.20 10.91
N ASP A 4 -22.90 2.44 11.38
CA ASP A 4 -23.43 2.98 12.63
C ASP A 4 -23.08 2.21 13.92
N SER A 5 -22.13 1.28 13.82
CA SER A 5 -21.63 0.52 14.95
C SER A 5 -20.25 1.05 15.39
N PRO A 6 -20.01 1.25 16.69
CA PRO A 6 -18.68 1.55 17.20
C PRO A 6 -17.76 0.36 16.96
N VAL A 7 -16.52 0.63 16.56
CA VAL A 7 -15.49 -0.38 16.34
C VAL A 7 -14.28 0.00 17.18
N HIS A 8 -13.76 -0.95 17.95
CA HIS A 8 -12.49 -0.78 18.62
C HIS A 8 -11.38 -1.10 17.63
N LEU A 9 -10.44 -0.18 17.46
CA LEU A 9 -9.34 -0.32 16.52
C LEU A 9 -8.04 0.03 17.24
N THR A 10 -7.10 -0.91 17.22
CA THR A 10 -5.73 -0.71 17.72
C THR A 10 -4.84 -0.35 16.54
N LEU A 11 -4.22 0.82 16.60
CA LEU A 11 -3.24 1.26 15.61
C LEU A 11 -1.83 1.07 16.14
N CYS A 12 -0.95 0.50 15.31
CA CYS A 12 0.47 0.46 15.56
C CYS A 12 1.20 1.15 14.41
N ASP A 13 1.87 2.26 14.71
CA ASP A 13 2.76 2.93 13.76
C ASP A 13 4.19 2.38 13.91
N THR A 14 4.87 2.21 12.79
CA THR A 14 6.22 1.63 12.78
C THR A 14 7.14 2.40 11.85
N ALA A 15 8.38 2.55 12.30
CA ALA A 15 9.41 3.26 11.56
C ALA A 15 9.78 2.51 10.27
N GLY A 16 10.08 3.21 9.17
CA GLY A 16 10.35 2.61 7.85
C GLY A 16 11.81 2.22 7.58
N GLN A 17 12.73 2.51 8.50
CA GLN A 17 14.17 2.26 8.35
C GLN A 17 14.50 0.77 8.54
N ASP A 18 15.41 0.26 7.72
CA ASP A 18 15.85 -1.15 7.78
C ASP A 18 16.50 -1.52 9.13
N THR A 19 17.18 -0.56 9.76
CA THR A 19 17.82 -0.74 11.07
C THR A 19 16.82 -1.03 12.21
N LEU A 20 15.54 -0.78 11.99
CA LEU A 20 14.46 -0.98 12.95
C LEU A 20 13.63 -2.22 12.64
N ASP A 21 14.06 -3.05 11.67
CA ASP A 21 13.38 -4.29 11.32
C ASP A 21 13.12 -5.23 12.50
N PRO A 22 14.08 -5.48 13.42
CA PRO A 22 13.83 -6.34 14.58
C PRO A 22 12.76 -5.78 15.53
N LEU A 23 12.76 -4.47 15.76
CA LEU A 23 11.77 -3.83 16.64
C LEU A 23 10.38 -3.85 16.01
N ARG A 24 10.29 -3.69 14.69
CA ARG A 24 9.02 -3.72 13.96
C ARG A 24 8.35 -5.08 14.02
N GLU A 25 9.14 -6.16 13.99
CA GLU A 25 8.61 -7.53 14.06
C GLU A 25 7.90 -7.83 15.37
N LEU A 26 8.22 -7.13 16.45
CA LEU A 26 7.53 -7.24 17.74
C LEU A 26 6.08 -6.73 17.67
N CYS A 27 5.74 -5.90 16.68
CA CYS A 27 4.42 -5.30 16.50
C CYS A 27 3.47 -6.15 15.63
N TYR A 28 3.97 -7.21 14.99
CA TYR A 28 3.19 -8.02 14.04
C TYR A 28 2.27 -9.09 14.64
N PRO A 29 2.58 -9.72 15.79
CA PRO A 29 1.72 -10.74 16.37
C PRO A 29 0.27 -10.26 16.51
N ASP A 30 -0.67 -11.16 16.23
CA ASP A 30 -2.12 -10.93 16.34
C ASP A 30 -2.68 -9.76 15.50
N SER A 31 -1.92 -9.29 14.51
CA SER A 31 -2.40 -8.25 13.58
C SER A 31 -3.44 -8.83 12.61
N ASP A 32 -4.63 -8.24 12.57
CA ASP A 32 -5.68 -8.62 11.61
C ASP A 32 -5.41 -8.04 10.20
N VAL A 33 -4.77 -6.88 10.13
CA VAL A 33 -4.56 -6.11 8.89
C VAL A 33 -3.18 -5.42 8.91
N PHE A 34 -2.46 -5.46 7.80
CA PHE A 34 -1.29 -4.62 7.55
C PHE A 34 -1.61 -3.56 6.49
N LEU A 35 -1.25 -2.31 6.78
CA LEU A 35 -1.28 -1.21 5.81
C LEU A 35 0.10 -1.04 5.20
N LEU A 36 0.24 -1.40 3.93
CA LEU A 36 1.47 -1.22 3.17
C LEU A 36 1.45 0.15 2.50
N CYS A 37 2.07 1.13 3.15
CA CYS A 37 2.06 2.51 2.69
C CYS A 37 3.24 2.83 1.76
N PHE A 38 2.96 3.50 0.65
CA PHE A 38 3.98 4.08 -0.24
C PHE A 38 3.59 5.51 -0.62
N SER A 39 4.58 6.34 -0.91
CA SER A 39 4.37 7.71 -1.37
C SER A 39 4.21 7.75 -2.88
N ILE A 40 3.13 8.36 -3.37
CA ILE A 40 2.95 8.56 -4.82
C ILE A 40 3.98 9.53 -5.41
N ALA A 41 4.55 10.41 -4.57
CA ALA A 41 5.58 11.36 -4.95
C ALA A 41 7.00 10.75 -4.93
N LYS A 42 7.17 9.55 -4.37
CA LYS A 42 8.48 8.88 -4.24
C LYS A 42 8.39 7.41 -4.67
N PRO A 43 8.52 7.12 -5.98
CA PRO A 43 8.29 5.78 -6.52
C PRO A 43 9.16 4.66 -5.94
N LYS A 44 10.36 5.00 -5.47
CA LYS A 44 11.25 4.05 -4.76
C LYS A 44 10.54 3.38 -3.57
N THR A 45 9.60 4.07 -2.92
CA THR A 45 8.83 3.54 -1.80
C THR A 45 7.86 2.44 -2.22
N PHE A 46 7.23 2.54 -3.40
CA PHE A 46 6.41 1.45 -3.96
C PHE A 46 7.27 0.25 -4.38
N HIS A 47 8.46 0.51 -4.93
CA HIS A 47 9.40 -0.57 -5.24
C HIS A 47 9.79 -1.36 -3.99
N ALA A 48 9.96 -0.67 -2.85
CA ALA A 48 10.16 -1.33 -1.56
C ALA A 48 8.94 -2.17 -1.13
N ILE A 49 7.70 -1.74 -1.42
CA ILE A 49 6.53 -2.59 -1.20
C ILE A 49 6.66 -3.90 -1.98
N LYS A 50 6.89 -3.82 -3.29
CA LYS A 50 6.97 -4.99 -4.17
C LYS A 50 8.09 -5.95 -3.78
N ASN A 51 9.26 -5.43 -3.45
CA ASN A 51 10.47 -6.26 -3.30
C ASN A 51 10.76 -6.67 -1.86
N LYS A 52 10.29 -5.91 -0.86
CA LYS A 52 10.58 -6.14 0.55
C LYS A 52 9.30 -6.49 1.33
N TRP A 53 8.33 -5.57 1.35
CA TRP A 53 7.23 -5.68 2.31
C TRP A 53 6.18 -6.72 1.93
N ALA A 54 5.70 -6.72 0.68
CA ALA A 54 4.71 -7.71 0.24
C ALA A 54 5.23 -9.15 0.37
N PRO A 55 6.47 -9.50 -0.05
CA PRO A 55 7.02 -10.83 0.18
C PRO A 55 7.14 -11.21 1.67
N LYS A 56 7.51 -10.26 2.55
CA LYS A 56 7.63 -10.50 4.00
C LYS A 56 6.31 -10.95 4.61
N PHE A 57 5.20 -10.37 4.17
CA PHE A 57 3.87 -10.71 4.66
C PHE A 57 3.13 -11.74 3.80
N ALA A 58 3.73 -12.28 2.74
CA ALA A 58 3.05 -13.21 1.83
C ALA A 58 2.52 -14.49 2.51
N LYS A 59 3.10 -14.88 3.65
CA LYS A 59 2.69 -16.06 4.43
C LYS A 59 1.80 -15.73 5.64
N THR A 60 1.48 -14.46 5.87
CA THR A 60 0.58 -14.08 6.98
C THR A 60 -0.87 -14.42 6.65
N LYS A 61 -1.68 -14.64 7.69
CA LYS A 61 -3.14 -14.76 7.56
C LYS A 61 -3.85 -13.40 7.59
N ALA A 62 -3.16 -12.35 8.03
CA ALA A 62 -3.66 -10.99 8.08
C ALA A 62 -3.98 -10.45 6.68
N SER A 63 -4.96 -9.55 6.59
CA SER A 63 -5.27 -8.86 5.33
C SER A 63 -4.20 -7.83 5.00
N LEU A 64 -3.83 -7.71 3.72
CA LEU A 64 -2.90 -6.68 3.26
C LEU A 64 -3.67 -5.61 2.50
N ILE A 65 -3.55 -4.35 2.93
CA ILE A 65 -4.10 -3.20 2.22
C ILE A 65 -2.94 -2.34 1.73
N LEU A 66 -2.89 -2.11 0.43
CA LEU A 66 -1.94 -1.20 -0.18
C LEU A 66 -2.48 0.24 -0.11
N VAL A 67 -1.66 1.18 0.35
CA VAL A 67 -2.06 2.57 0.57
C VAL A 67 -1.09 3.52 -0.14
N GLY A 68 -1.60 4.27 -1.11
CA GLY A 68 -0.88 5.38 -1.73
C GLY A 68 -1.06 6.65 -0.91
N THR A 69 0.02 7.22 -0.40
CA THR A 69 0.04 8.44 0.42
C THR A 69 0.53 9.65 -0.38
N GLN A 70 0.23 10.85 0.13
CA GLN A 70 0.57 12.14 -0.52
C GLN A 70 -0.17 12.36 -1.84
N ALA A 71 -1.46 12.01 -1.87
CA ALA A 71 -2.31 12.07 -3.05
C ALA A 71 -2.40 13.48 -3.67
N ASP A 72 -2.31 14.51 -2.83
CA ASP A 72 -2.24 15.93 -3.21
C ASP A 72 -1.07 16.24 -4.17
N LEU A 73 0.03 15.47 -4.08
CA LEU A 73 1.20 15.67 -4.93
C LEU A 73 1.07 15.06 -6.33
N ARG A 74 -0.02 14.34 -6.63
CA ARG A 74 -0.22 13.65 -7.92
C ARG A 74 -0.06 14.57 -9.12
N ASN A 75 -0.63 15.77 -9.02
CA ASN A 75 -0.64 16.76 -10.10
C ASN A 75 0.38 17.88 -9.86
N ASN A 76 1.27 17.75 -8.87
CA ASN A 76 2.24 18.79 -8.55
C ASN A 76 3.35 18.83 -9.62
N PRO A 77 3.48 19.91 -10.40
CA PRO A 77 4.43 19.97 -11.51
C PRO A 77 5.89 19.81 -11.03
N ASN A 78 6.23 20.30 -9.84
CA ASN A 78 7.58 20.13 -9.29
C ASN A 78 7.90 18.68 -8.94
N VAL A 79 6.89 17.91 -8.53
CA VAL A 79 7.03 16.47 -8.27
C VAL A 79 7.13 15.75 -9.61
N LEU A 80 6.21 16.01 -10.54
CA LEU A 80 6.21 15.42 -11.87
C LEU A 80 7.53 15.65 -12.63
N ASN A 81 8.11 16.85 -12.55
CA ASN A 81 9.39 17.16 -13.19
C ASN A 81 10.58 16.42 -12.56
N LYS A 82 10.49 16.04 -11.27
CA LYS A 82 11.52 15.28 -10.56
C LYS A 82 11.37 13.76 -10.75
N LEU A 83 10.16 13.32 -11.08
CA LEU A 83 9.89 11.94 -11.46
C LEU A 83 10.44 11.73 -12.87
N GLN A 84 11.63 11.13 -12.99
CA GLN A 84 12.21 10.77 -14.28
C GLN A 84 11.19 9.99 -15.13
N ASP A 85 11.05 10.32 -16.42
CA ASP A 85 9.95 9.88 -17.30
C ASP A 85 9.67 8.37 -17.26
N LYS A 86 10.71 7.53 -17.14
CA LYS A 86 10.57 6.05 -17.08
C LYS A 86 9.85 5.54 -15.82
N VAL A 87 9.93 6.26 -14.71
CA VAL A 87 9.37 5.82 -13.44
C VAL A 87 7.90 6.19 -13.35
N LYS A 88 7.52 7.36 -13.89
CA LYS A 88 6.13 7.82 -13.97
C LYS A 88 5.27 6.85 -14.77
N GLU A 89 5.74 6.40 -15.93
CA GLU A 89 5.02 5.48 -16.81
C GLU A 89 4.79 4.10 -16.17
N VAL A 90 5.79 3.52 -15.50
CA VAL A 90 5.65 2.24 -14.79
C VAL A 90 4.75 2.37 -13.58
N PHE A 91 4.79 3.50 -12.88
CA PHE A 91 3.98 3.75 -11.69
C PHE A 91 2.52 3.96 -12.03
N ASP A 92 2.23 4.79 -13.04
CA ASP A 92 0.88 5.02 -13.52
C ASP A 92 0.30 3.75 -14.16
N THR A 93 1.10 2.97 -14.92
CA THR A 93 0.67 1.69 -15.49
C THR A 93 0.40 0.65 -14.41
N ALA A 94 1.28 0.48 -13.42
CA ALA A 94 1.07 -0.50 -12.34
C ALA A 94 -0.11 -0.13 -11.42
N ILE A 95 -0.31 1.16 -11.16
CA ILE A 95 -1.49 1.66 -10.45
C ILE A 95 -2.75 1.44 -11.28
N TRP A 96 -2.71 1.74 -12.59
CA TRP A 96 -3.85 1.57 -13.49
C TRP A 96 -4.20 0.09 -13.73
N GLU A 97 -3.24 -0.81 -13.89
CA GLU A 97 -3.48 -2.26 -13.97
C GLU A 97 -4.01 -2.83 -12.65
N GLY A 98 -3.53 -2.30 -11.51
CA GLY A 98 -4.03 -2.67 -10.18
C GLY A 98 -5.42 -2.11 -9.84
N LEU A 99 -5.81 -0.99 -10.47
CA LEU A 99 -7.09 -0.29 -10.27
C LEU A 99 -8.14 -0.56 -11.37
N ALA A 100 -7.73 -1.03 -12.54
CA ALA A 100 -8.64 -1.33 -13.63
C ALA A 100 -9.58 -2.46 -13.18
N PRO A 101 -10.90 -2.31 -13.36
CA PRO A 101 -11.84 -3.40 -13.13
C PRO A 101 -11.49 -4.51 -14.12
N THR A 102 -10.85 -5.57 -13.63
CA THR A 102 -10.56 -6.74 -14.45
C THR A 102 -11.89 -7.39 -14.83
N ASN A 103 -12.27 -7.29 -16.11
CA ASN A 103 -13.27 -8.16 -16.75
C ASN A 103 -12.73 -9.60 -16.81
N LEU A 104 -12.50 -10.21 -15.64
CA LEU A 104 -12.23 -11.63 -15.52
C LEU A 104 -13.57 -12.38 -15.31
N PRO A 105 -13.69 -13.62 -15.80
CA PRO A 105 -14.86 -14.47 -15.58
C PRO A 105 -15.15 -14.62 -14.07
N PRO A 106 -16.39 -14.99 -13.67
CA PRO A 106 -16.84 -14.92 -12.28
C PRO A 106 -16.19 -16.03 -11.44
N THR A 107 -14.94 -15.84 -11.07
CA THR A 107 -14.38 -16.45 -9.86
C THR A 107 -14.58 -15.43 -8.73
N PRO A 108 -15.02 -15.86 -7.55
CA PRO A 108 -15.17 -14.95 -6.42
C PRO A 108 -13.80 -14.28 -6.19
N PRO A 109 -13.71 -12.94 -6.25
CA PRO A 109 -12.44 -12.27 -6.11
C PRO A 109 -11.91 -12.56 -4.71
N PRO A 110 -10.65 -13.03 -4.56
CA PRO A 110 -10.04 -13.13 -3.25
C PRO A 110 -9.97 -11.73 -2.61
N LEU A 111 -10.20 -11.66 -1.30
CA LEU A 111 -10.45 -10.45 -0.49
C LEU A 111 -9.38 -9.33 -0.53
N TRP A 112 -8.29 -9.51 -1.28
CA TRP A 112 -7.13 -8.61 -1.31
C TRP A 112 -7.21 -7.47 -2.34
N LYS A 113 -8.24 -7.39 -3.18
CA LYS A 113 -8.36 -6.31 -4.19
C LYS A 113 -9.18 -5.11 -3.71
N LYS A 114 -8.73 -4.42 -2.67
CA LYS A 114 -9.19 -3.04 -2.37
C LYS A 114 -8.01 -2.13 -2.11
N LEU A 115 -7.60 -1.38 -3.14
CA LEU A 115 -6.64 -0.29 -3.02
C LEU A 115 -7.40 0.94 -2.49
N PHE A 116 -7.01 1.44 -1.32
CA PHE A 116 -7.55 2.70 -0.80
C PHE A 116 -6.45 3.77 -0.88
N CYS A 117 -6.66 4.75 -1.74
CA CYS A 117 -5.92 6.00 -1.67
C CYS A 117 -6.63 6.85 -0.61
N LEU A 118 -6.05 6.96 0.59
CA LEU A 118 -6.52 7.92 1.58
C LEU A 118 -6.11 9.32 1.09
N VAL A 119 -7.12 10.17 0.93
CA VAL A 119 -7.00 11.58 0.50
C VAL A 119 -6.50 12.42 1.67
#